data_AF-A0AAU2Q5F7-F1
#
_entry.id   AF-A0AAU2Q5F7-F1
#
_cell.length_a   1.000
_cell.length_b   1.000
_cell.length_c   1.000
_cell.angle_alpha   90.00
_cell.angle_beta   90.00
_cell.angle_gamma   90.00
#
_symmetry.space_group_name_H-M   'P 1'
#
loop_
_entity.id
_entity.type
_entity.pdbx_description
1 polymer ?
#
loop_
_entity_poly.entity_id
_entity_poly.type
_entity_poly.pdbx_seq_one_letter_code
_entity_poly.pdbx_strand_id
1 'polypeptide(L)'
;MGVESDLRGIRSIPVDGISDWIRRRFPDGSFPQWWLAVFESLETSVSPLRDVAESRRRGDFELSVEVVRLAVDIGGIRPPMGAYWILRLAAIALRFDPPVVGLPELLTPDGAAELALNRMPLSRERAIAASETRKVEYLAAGDDFYTPVGSKFPVSSEVDVRFSALQEVELILSALPWVSSAVASRETSRNIDAWLEIRDRL
;
A
#
# COMPACT_ATOMS: atom_id res chain seq x y z
N MET A 1 6.81 -19.11 -15.78
CA MET A 1 7.13 -19.19 -14.34
C MET A 1 6.21 -18.23 -13.62
N GLY A 2 5.45 -18.69 -12.62
CA GLY A 2 4.38 -17.93 -11.98
C GLY A 2 4.74 -17.42 -10.58
N VAL A 3 4.01 -16.41 -10.13
CA VAL A 3 4.16 -15.74 -8.82
C VAL A 3 4.10 -16.72 -7.65
N GLU A 4 3.29 -17.78 -7.73
CA GLU A 4 3.25 -18.84 -6.71
C GLU A 4 4.59 -19.60 -6.55
N SER A 5 5.32 -19.80 -7.66
CA SER A 5 6.65 -20.43 -7.62
C SER A 5 7.67 -19.49 -6.99
N ASP A 6 7.59 -18.20 -7.31
CA ASP A 6 8.47 -17.17 -6.74
C ASP A 6 8.21 -17.02 -5.22
N LEU A 7 6.95 -17.01 -4.78
CA LEU A 7 6.59 -16.98 -3.36
C LEU A 7 7.00 -18.22 -2.59
N ARG A 8 6.93 -19.39 -3.21
CA ARG A 8 7.49 -20.61 -2.62
C ARG A 8 9.00 -20.48 -2.43
N GLY A 9 9.69 -19.87 -3.39
CA GLY A 9 11.10 -19.50 -3.28
C GLY A 9 11.35 -18.55 -2.12
N ILE A 10 10.62 -17.44 -2.04
CA ILE A 10 10.73 -16.44 -0.95
C ILE A 10 10.50 -17.08 0.42
N ARG A 11 9.46 -17.92 0.57
CA ARG A 11 9.16 -18.62 1.83
C ARG A 11 10.22 -19.63 2.26
N SER A 12 11.05 -20.11 1.33
CA SER A 12 12.09 -21.11 1.61
C SER A 12 13.42 -20.50 2.07
N ILE A 13 13.50 -19.17 2.12
CA ILE A 13 14.72 -18.42 2.42
C ILE A 13 14.47 -17.61 3.70
N PRO A 14 15.47 -17.46 4.59
CA PRO A 14 15.30 -16.58 5.73
C PRO A 14 15.15 -15.11 5.29
N VAL A 15 14.47 -14.31 6.11
CA VAL A 15 14.04 -12.94 5.77
C VAL A 15 15.20 -12.06 5.26
N ASP A 16 16.36 -12.16 5.89
CA ASP A 16 17.59 -11.44 5.54
C ASP A 16 18.10 -11.78 4.13
N GLY A 17 17.81 -12.97 3.62
CA GLY A 17 18.18 -13.43 2.29
C GLY A 17 17.22 -13.04 1.16
N ILE A 18 16.06 -12.44 1.48
CA ILE A 18 15.03 -12.10 0.47
C ILE A 18 15.55 -11.05 -0.52
N SER A 19 16.25 -10.02 -0.04
CA SER A 19 16.80 -8.96 -0.89
C SER A 19 17.73 -9.51 -1.98
N ASP A 20 18.67 -10.37 -1.59
CA ASP A 20 19.63 -10.97 -2.52
C ASP A 20 18.97 -12.00 -3.44
N TRP A 21 17.91 -12.66 -2.99
CA TRP A 21 17.11 -13.50 -3.87
C TRP A 21 16.41 -12.68 -4.96
N ILE A 22 15.76 -11.56 -4.59
CA ILE A 22 15.07 -10.68 -5.53
C ILE A 22 16.05 -10.07 -6.54
N ARG A 23 17.20 -9.56 -6.08
CA ARG A 23 18.24 -9.01 -6.98
C ARG A 23 18.76 -10.04 -7.98
N ARG A 24 18.97 -11.29 -7.57
CA ARG A 24 19.38 -12.36 -8.49
C ARG A 24 18.28 -12.72 -9.49
N ARG A 25 17.03 -12.66 -9.06
CA ARG A 25 15.86 -13.00 -9.87
C ARG A 25 15.52 -11.90 -10.89
N PHE A 26 15.76 -10.64 -10.52
CA PHE A 26 15.49 -9.43 -11.28
C PHE A 26 16.72 -8.51 -11.25
N PRO A 27 17.78 -8.84 -12.01
CA PRO A 27 19.03 -8.06 -12.00
C PRO A 27 18.83 -6.62 -12.46
N ASP A 28 17.86 -6.38 -13.35
CA ASP A 28 17.52 -5.06 -13.90
C ASP A 28 16.38 -4.36 -13.11
N GLY A 29 16.00 -4.90 -11.95
CA GLY A 29 14.85 -4.47 -11.18
C GLY A 29 13.57 -5.23 -11.54
N SER A 30 12.65 -5.30 -10.57
CA SER A 30 11.36 -5.99 -10.74
C SER A 30 10.29 -5.04 -11.27
N PHE A 31 9.36 -5.59 -12.05
CA PHE A 31 8.25 -4.83 -12.60
C PHE A 31 7.19 -4.54 -11.52
N PRO A 32 6.51 -3.37 -11.53
CA PRO A 32 5.48 -3.05 -10.53
C PRO A 32 4.36 -4.09 -10.42
N GLN A 33 3.96 -4.73 -11.53
CA GLN A 33 2.92 -5.76 -11.53
C GLN A 33 3.35 -7.02 -10.78
N TRP A 34 4.65 -7.31 -10.74
CA TRP A 34 5.17 -8.44 -9.98
C TRP A 34 5.04 -8.20 -8.47
N TRP A 35 5.35 -6.98 -8.01
CA TRP A 35 5.14 -6.61 -6.60
C TRP A 35 3.69 -6.72 -6.17
N LEU A 36 2.76 -6.19 -6.99
CA LEU A 36 1.33 -6.28 -6.70
C LEU A 36 0.88 -7.75 -6.55
N ALA A 37 1.28 -8.61 -7.48
CA ALA A 37 0.91 -10.02 -7.42
C ALA A 37 1.52 -10.74 -6.20
N VAL A 38 2.76 -10.38 -5.81
CA VAL A 38 3.40 -10.87 -4.58
C VAL A 38 2.59 -10.44 -3.34
N PHE A 39 2.19 -9.17 -3.26
CA PHE A 39 1.42 -8.66 -2.12
C PHE A 39 0.02 -9.28 -2.02
N GLU A 40 -0.70 -9.40 -3.13
CA GLU A 40 -2.04 -10.05 -3.16
C GLU A 40 -1.98 -11.51 -2.71
N SER A 41 -0.92 -12.21 -3.10
CA SER A 41 -0.72 -13.61 -2.70
C SER A 41 -0.33 -13.73 -1.22
N LEU A 42 0.45 -12.78 -0.70
CA LEU A 42 0.80 -12.70 0.72
C LEU A 42 -0.44 -12.36 1.56
N GLU A 43 -1.25 -11.39 1.12
CA GLU A 43 -2.55 -11.06 1.71
C GLU A 43 -3.46 -12.30 1.78
N THR A 44 -3.54 -13.05 0.68
CA THR A 44 -4.31 -14.30 0.62
C THR A 44 -3.80 -15.34 1.62
N SER A 45 -2.49 -15.39 1.87
CA SER A 45 -1.90 -16.38 2.78
C SER A 45 -2.16 -16.10 4.25
N VAL A 46 -2.32 -14.83 4.63
CA VAL A 46 -2.65 -14.41 5.99
C VAL A 46 -4.16 -14.28 6.24
N SER A 47 -4.99 -14.61 5.24
CA SER A 47 -6.44 -14.51 5.33
C SER A 47 -7.02 -15.37 6.47
N PRO A 48 -8.02 -14.89 7.23
CA PRO A 48 -8.70 -15.67 8.25
C PRO A 48 -9.45 -16.89 7.70
N LEU A 49 -9.80 -16.85 6.40
CA LEU A 49 -10.48 -17.96 5.72
C LEU A 49 -9.55 -19.15 5.42
N ARG A 50 -8.25 -18.97 5.62
CA ARG A 50 -7.25 -20.02 5.40
C ARG A 50 -7.04 -20.84 6.66
N ASP A 51 -7.33 -22.13 6.55
CA ASP A 51 -6.99 -23.12 7.58
C ASP A 51 -5.48 -23.40 7.53
N VAL A 52 -4.74 -22.70 8.39
CA VAL A 52 -3.30 -22.82 8.59
C VAL A 52 -3.01 -22.69 10.08
N ALA A 53 -1.97 -23.37 10.54
CA ALA A 53 -1.50 -23.24 11.91
C ALA A 53 -1.11 -21.79 12.24
N GLU A 54 -1.36 -21.36 13.47
CA GLU A 54 -1.08 -20.00 13.94
C GLU A 54 0.39 -19.60 13.75
N SER A 55 1.33 -20.50 14.04
CA SER A 55 2.77 -20.26 13.86
C SER A 55 3.14 -19.96 12.40
N ARG A 56 2.53 -20.68 11.46
CA ARG A 56 2.70 -20.43 10.02
C ARG A 56 2.11 -19.09 9.62
N ARG A 57 0.92 -18.77 10.11
CA ARG A 57 0.24 -17.50 9.83
C ARG A 57 1.05 -16.31 10.33
N ARG A 58 1.59 -16.39 11.55
CA ARG A 58 2.51 -15.38 12.09
C ARG A 58 3.73 -15.19 11.18
N GLY A 59 4.35 -16.29 10.76
CA GLY A 59 5.47 -16.24 9.80
C GLY A 59 5.09 -15.62 8.45
N ASP A 60 3.89 -15.91 7.92
CA ASP A 60 3.40 -15.29 6.70
C ASP A 60 3.15 -13.77 6.89
N PHE A 61 2.67 -13.33 8.06
CA PHE A 61 2.55 -11.89 8.38
C PHE A 61 3.91 -11.19 8.48
N GLU A 62 4.86 -11.78 9.21
CA GLU A 62 6.24 -11.28 9.33
C GLU A 62 6.88 -11.15 7.94
N LEU A 63 6.76 -12.19 7.13
CA LEU A 63 7.23 -12.17 5.74
C LEU A 63 6.56 -11.07 4.93
N SER A 64 5.25 -10.87 5.10
CA SER A 64 4.50 -9.86 4.36
C SER A 64 5.01 -8.44 4.65
N VAL A 65 5.24 -8.13 5.94
CA VAL A 65 5.80 -6.83 6.36
C VAL A 65 7.18 -6.62 5.74
N GLU A 66 8.04 -7.62 5.81
CA GLU A 66 9.42 -7.52 5.34
C GLU A 66 9.51 -7.40 3.82
N VAL A 67 8.66 -8.11 3.08
CA VAL A 67 8.58 -7.98 1.62
C VAL A 67 8.07 -6.59 1.21
N VAL A 68 7.09 -6.03 1.92
CA VAL A 68 6.60 -4.67 1.66
C VAL A 68 7.68 -3.62 1.96
N ARG A 69 8.37 -3.74 3.09
CA ARG A 69 9.48 -2.84 3.46
C ARG A 69 10.59 -2.90 2.42
N LEU A 70 11.03 -4.10 2.06
CA LEU A 70 12.05 -4.32 1.05
C LEU A 70 11.65 -3.70 -0.29
N ALA A 71 10.40 -3.86 -0.72
CA ALA A 71 9.91 -3.29 -1.96
C ALA A 71 10.00 -1.76 -1.97
N VAL A 72 9.73 -1.10 -0.85
CA VAL A 72 9.93 0.34 -0.69
C VAL A 72 11.41 0.70 -0.70
N ASP A 73 12.23 -0.02 0.08
CA ASP A 73 13.65 0.28 0.28
C ASP A 73 14.47 0.16 -1.02
N ILE A 74 14.14 -0.80 -1.89
CA ILE A 74 14.81 -0.97 -3.18
C ILE A 74 14.16 -0.16 -4.32
N GLY A 75 13.15 0.66 -4.02
CA GLY A 75 12.44 1.48 -5.00
C GLY A 75 11.52 0.70 -5.94
N GLY A 76 11.18 -0.55 -5.59
CA GLY A 76 10.24 -1.38 -6.33
C GLY A 76 8.79 -0.88 -6.26
N ILE A 77 8.43 -0.23 -5.16
CA ILE A 77 7.20 0.55 -5.00
C ILE A 77 7.47 1.86 -4.26
N ARG A 78 6.53 2.80 -4.37
CA ARG A 78 6.60 4.07 -3.62
C ARG A 78 6.18 3.90 -2.17
N PRO A 79 6.72 4.70 -1.22
CA PRO A 79 6.37 4.60 0.19
C PRO A 79 4.87 4.67 0.54
N PRO A 80 4.03 5.51 -0.11
CA PRO A 80 2.60 5.53 0.16
C PRO A 80 1.90 4.20 -0.18
N MET A 81 2.31 3.55 -1.28
CA MET A 81 1.82 2.23 -1.65
C MET A 81 2.22 1.17 -0.61
N GLY A 82 3.45 1.25 -0.09
CA GLY A 82 3.89 0.35 0.99
C GLY A 82 3.04 0.53 2.25
N ALA A 83 2.78 1.77 2.67
CA ALA A 83 1.91 2.05 3.81
C ALA A 83 0.47 1.55 3.60
N TYR A 84 -0.08 1.71 2.38
CA TYR A 84 -1.37 1.14 2.00
C TYR A 84 -1.41 -0.38 2.22
N TRP A 85 -0.40 -1.12 1.75
CA TRP A 85 -0.33 -2.57 1.95
C TRP A 85 -0.23 -2.97 3.43
N ILE A 86 0.52 -2.22 4.24
CA ILE A 86 0.60 -2.44 5.68
C ILE A 86 -0.77 -2.21 6.35
N LEU A 87 -1.52 -1.16 5.96
CA LEU A 87 -2.90 -0.96 6.44
C LEU A 87 -3.81 -2.15 6.10
N ARG A 88 -3.68 -2.73 4.90
CA ARG A 88 -4.47 -3.93 4.53
C ARG A 88 -4.13 -5.12 5.44
N LEU A 89 -2.83 -5.36 5.66
CA LEU A 89 -2.36 -6.47 6.49
C LEU A 89 -2.80 -6.29 7.96
N ALA A 90 -2.70 -5.07 8.51
CA ALA A 90 -3.19 -4.75 9.84
C ALA A 90 -4.70 -4.95 9.97
N ALA A 91 -5.48 -4.51 8.96
CA ALA A 91 -6.92 -4.74 8.92
C ALA A 91 -7.29 -6.23 8.85
N ILE A 92 -6.46 -7.06 8.23
CA ILE A 92 -6.63 -8.52 8.22
C ILE A 92 -6.30 -9.11 9.60
N ALA A 93 -5.20 -8.68 10.21
CA ALA A 93 -4.82 -9.12 11.56
C ALA A 93 -5.92 -8.83 12.60
N LEU A 94 -6.62 -7.70 12.47
CA LEU A 94 -7.76 -7.32 13.31
C LEU A 94 -8.97 -8.26 13.22
N ARG A 95 -9.10 -9.06 12.16
CA ARG A 95 -10.25 -9.95 11.96
C ARG A 95 -10.13 -11.29 12.69
N PHE A 96 -9.00 -11.55 13.33
CA PHE A 96 -8.79 -12.79 14.08
C PHE A 96 -9.34 -12.69 15.50
N ASP A 97 -10.11 -13.70 15.90
CA ASP A 97 -10.60 -13.91 17.26
C ASP A 97 -10.32 -15.37 17.68
N PRO A 98 -9.38 -15.62 18.61
CA PRO A 98 -8.58 -14.64 19.34
C PRO A 98 -7.53 -13.92 18.45
N PRO A 99 -7.02 -12.74 18.86
CA PRO A 99 -5.97 -12.02 18.13
C PRO A 99 -4.69 -12.85 17.96
N VAL A 100 -4.01 -12.67 16.82
CA VAL A 100 -2.72 -13.34 16.56
C VAL A 100 -1.63 -12.73 17.45
N VAL A 101 -0.96 -13.57 18.24
CA VAL A 101 0.03 -13.13 19.23
C VAL A 101 1.40 -12.92 18.59
N GLY A 102 2.08 -11.83 18.98
CA GLY A 102 3.47 -11.57 18.62
C GLY A 102 3.67 -11.07 17.18
N LEU A 103 2.67 -10.42 16.60
CA LEU A 103 2.82 -9.73 15.32
C LEU A 103 3.76 -8.50 15.44
N PRO A 104 4.44 -8.11 14.35
CA PRO A 104 5.20 -6.86 14.30
C PRO A 104 4.36 -5.63 14.67
N GLU A 105 4.98 -4.64 15.31
CA GLU A 105 4.33 -3.38 15.70
C GLU A 105 3.64 -2.67 14.53
N LEU A 106 4.22 -2.77 13.32
CA LEU A 106 3.64 -2.24 12.08
C LEU A 106 2.28 -2.86 11.71
N LEU A 107 1.91 -4.00 12.28
CA LEU A 107 0.60 -4.63 12.06
C LEU A 107 -0.41 -4.34 13.18
N THR A 108 -0.02 -3.55 14.18
CA THR A 108 -0.98 -2.98 15.13
C THR A 108 -1.76 -1.84 14.45
N PRO A 109 -2.99 -1.54 14.89
CA PRO A 109 -3.75 -0.41 14.36
C PRO A 109 -3.00 0.92 14.48
N ASP A 110 -2.38 1.18 15.63
CA ASP A 110 -1.58 2.38 15.88
C ASP A 110 -0.36 2.44 14.95
N GLY A 111 0.46 1.38 14.92
CA GLY A 111 1.68 1.36 14.09
C GLY A 111 1.40 1.47 12.59
N ALA A 112 0.36 0.80 12.09
CA ALA A 112 -0.04 0.89 10.68
C ALA A 112 -0.58 2.28 10.33
N ALA A 113 -1.41 2.88 11.19
CA ALA A 113 -1.95 4.21 10.97
C ALA A 113 -0.87 5.30 11.05
N GLU A 114 0.05 5.22 12.03
CA GLU A 114 1.17 6.15 12.14
C GLU A 114 2.09 6.08 10.94
N LEU A 115 2.43 4.87 10.47
CA LEU A 115 3.17 4.70 9.22
C LEU A 115 2.44 5.38 8.06
N ALA A 116 1.14 5.13 7.90
CA ALA A 116 0.35 5.70 6.81
C ALA A 116 0.30 7.24 6.84
N LEU A 117 0.04 7.82 8.00
CA LEU A 117 0.03 9.28 8.18
C LEU A 117 1.41 9.89 7.86
N ASN A 118 2.50 9.24 8.30
CA ASN A 118 3.86 9.68 8.02
C ASN A 118 4.28 9.51 6.55
N ARG A 119 3.56 8.70 5.77
CA ARG A 119 3.81 8.46 4.34
C ARG A 119 2.87 9.24 3.42
N MET A 120 2.01 10.11 3.94
CA MET A 120 1.23 11.02 3.11
C MET A 120 2.17 11.95 2.32
N PRO A 121 2.11 11.96 0.97
CA PRO A 121 3.04 12.77 0.17
C PRO A 121 2.66 14.26 0.15
N LEU A 122 1.46 14.62 0.61
CA LEU A 122 0.96 15.99 0.69
C LEU A 122 0.45 16.29 2.10
N SER A 123 0.47 17.56 2.49
CA SER A 123 -0.33 18.03 3.63
C SER A 123 -1.80 18.08 3.25
N ARG A 124 -2.68 18.16 4.25
CA ARG A 124 -4.14 18.27 4.04
C ARG A 124 -4.52 19.45 3.16
N GLU A 125 -3.94 20.62 3.44
CA GLU A 125 -4.20 21.86 2.70
C GLU A 125 -3.74 21.73 1.24
N ARG A 126 -2.59 21.07 1.02
CA ARG A 126 -2.07 20.82 -0.33
C ARG A 126 -2.88 19.78 -1.10
N ALA A 127 -3.38 18.75 -0.43
CA ALA A 127 -4.26 17.76 -1.05
C ALA A 127 -5.57 18.41 -1.52
N ILE A 128 -6.19 19.25 -0.67
CA ILE A 128 -7.40 20.02 -1.03
C ILE A 128 -7.12 20.93 -2.23
N ALA A 129 -6.06 21.73 -2.19
CA ALA A 129 -5.73 22.64 -3.28
C ALA A 129 -5.43 21.89 -4.60
N ALA A 130 -4.80 20.71 -4.52
CA ALA A 130 -4.54 19.86 -5.67
C ALA A 130 -5.85 19.29 -6.26
N SER A 131 -6.79 18.84 -5.42
CA SER A 131 -8.11 18.38 -5.89
C SER A 131 -8.93 19.51 -6.51
N GLU A 132 -8.96 20.70 -5.88
CA GLU A 132 -9.64 21.87 -6.43
C GLU A 132 -9.06 22.28 -7.79
N THR A 133 -7.73 22.25 -7.93
CA THR A 133 -7.05 22.50 -9.23
C THR A 133 -7.46 21.47 -10.27
N ARG A 134 -7.40 20.17 -9.93
CA ARG A 134 -7.81 19.07 -10.82
C ARG A 134 -9.26 19.21 -11.27
N LYS A 135 -10.16 19.64 -10.38
CA LYS A 135 -11.57 19.87 -10.70
C LYS A 135 -11.74 21.01 -11.70
N VAL A 136 -11.00 22.11 -11.53
CA VAL A 136 -11.02 23.23 -12.48
C VAL A 136 -10.46 22.80 -13.84
N GLU A 137 -9.36 22.06 -13.87
CA GLU A 137 -8.77 21.52 -15.10
C GLU A 137 -9.74 20.60 -15.83
N TYR A 138 -10.39 19.68 -15.10
CA TYR A 138 -11.39 18.77 -15.66
C TYR A 138 -12.60 19.52 -16.26
N LEU A 139 -13.09 20.56 -15.57
CA LEU A 139 -14.23 21.36 -16.03
C LEU A 139 -13.86 22.29 -17.21
N ALA A 140 -12.60 22.73 -17.28
CA ALA A 140 -12.08 23.54 -18.38
C ALA A 140 -11.70 22.69 -19.60
N ALA A 141 -11.67 21.37 -19.45
CA ALA A 141 -11.23 20.47 -20.51
C ALA A 141 -12.32 20.32 -21.58
N GLY A 142 -11.95 20.58 -22.84
CA GLY A 142 -12.83 20.35 -24.00
C GLY A 142 -12.88 18.88 -24.42
N ASP A 143 -13.49 18.59 -25.57
CA ASP A 143 -13.66 17.23 -26.11
C ASP A 143 -12.32 16.49 -26.34
N ASP A 144 -11.21 17.21 -26.45
CA ASP A 144 -9.85 16.68 -26.60
C ASP A 144 -9.22 16.16 -25.29
N PHE A 145 -9.89 16.35 -24.14
CA PHE A 145 -9.42 15.85 -22.85
C PHE A 145 -9.37 14.32 -22.79
N TYR A 146 -10.32 13.68 -23.48
CA TYR A 146 -10.32 12.23 -23.63
C TYR A 146 -9.58 11.87 -24.91
N THR A 147 -8.49 11.11 -24.77
CA THR A 147 -7.83 10.53 -25.93
C THR A 147 -8.81 9.60 -26.66
N PRO A 148 -9.13 9.83 -27.95
CA PRO A 148 -10.08 8.99 -28.68
C PRO A 148 -9.63 7.53 -28.69
N VAL A 149 -10.59 6.61 -28.58
CA VAL A 149 -10.31 5.17 -28.66
C VAL A 149 -9.58 4.86 -29.98
N GLY A 150 -8.39 4.25 -29.88
CA GLY A 150 -7.54 3.91 -31.03
C GLY A 150 -6.41 4.90 -31.33
N SER A 151 -6.28 6.00 -30.56
CA SER A 151 -5.16 6.93 -30.70
C SER A 151 -3.86 6.33 -30.14
N LYS A 152 -2.74 6.57 -30.82
CA LYS A 152 -1.41 6.16 -30.33
C LYS A 152 -1.01 7.05 -29.16
N PHE A 153 -0.85 6.47 -27.97
CA PHE A 153 -0.28 7.18 -26.83
C PHE A 153 1.21 7.45 -27.07
N PRO A 154 1.66 8.72 -27.07
CA PRO A 154 3.07 8.99 -26.93
C PRO A 154 3.49 8.55 -25.53
N VAL A 155 4.40 7.58 -25.45
CA VAL A 155 4.96 7.02 -24.20
C VAL A 155 5.70 8.09 -23.36
N SER A 156 5.86 9.31 -23.89
CA SER A 156 6.59 10.42 -23.30
C SER A 156 5.73 11.47 -22.57
N SER A 157 4.43 11.24 -22.36
CA SER A 157 3.66 12.16 -21.50
C SER A 157 4.22 12.08 -20.08
N GLU A 158 4.98 13.09 -19.67
CA GLU A 158 5.45 13.26 -18.30
C GLU A 158 4.28 13.03 -17.36
N VAL A 159 4.38 11.99 -16.53
CA VAL A 159 3.38 11.71 -15.50
C VAL A 159 3.33 12.97 -14.63
N ASP A 160 2.19 13.65 -14.60
CA ASP A 160 2.02 14.81 -13.75
C ASP A 160 2.27 14.38 -12.29
N VAL A 161 3.42 14.82 -11.78
CA VAL A 161 3.93 14.47 -10.46
C VAL A 161 2.94 14.88 -9.36
N ARG A 162 2.16 15.96 -9.58
CA ARG A 162 1.15 16.44 -8.62
C ARG A 162 -0.09 15.56 -8.65
N PHE A 163 -0.56 15.20 -9.84
CA PHE A 163 -1.67 14.26 -10.01
C PHE A 163 -1.36 12.93 -9.32
N SER A 164 -0.13 12.45 -9.48
CA SER A 164 0.27 11.20 -8.85
C SER A 164 0.35 11.28 -7.32
N ALA A 165 0.68 12.42 -6.72
CA ALA A 165 0.74 12.57 -5.26
C ALA A 165 -0.66 12.63 -4.62
N LEU A 166 -1.62 13.27 -5.29
CA LEU A 166 -3.03 13.28 -4.82
C LEU A 166 -3.62 11.87 -4.82
N GLN A 167 -3.39 11.09 -5.88
CA GLN A 167 -3.83 9.68 -5.93
C GLN A 167 -3.24 8.82 -4.82
N GLU A 168 -1.99 9.07 -4.42
CA GLU A 168 -1.35 8.39 -3.30
C GLU A 168 -1.99 8.74 -1.95
N VAL A 169 -2.42 10.00 -1.77
CA VAL A 169 -3.22 10.41 -0.59
C VAL A 169 -4.58 9.69 -0.60
N GLU A 170 -5.31 9.74 -1.72
CA GLU A 170 -6.61 9.06 -1.88
C GLU A 170 -6.51 7.55 -1.59
N LEU A 171 -5.42 6.91 -2.04
CA LEU A 171 -5.13 5.51 -1.79
C LEU A 171 -5.04 5.21 -0.30
N ILE A 172 -4.25 5.98 0.46
CA ILE A 172 -4.12 5.79 1.92
C ILE A 172 -5.46 6.06 2.61
N LEU A 173 -6.15 7.15 2.25
CA LEU A 173 -7.45 7.52 2.82
C LEU A 173 -8.53 6.47 2.58
N SER A 174 -8.43 5.70 1.49
CA SER A 174 -9.35 4.60 1.21
C SER A 174 -9.22 3.42 2.18
N ALA A 175 -8.03 3.23 2.77
CA ALA A 175 -7.69 2.11 3.64
C ALA A 175 -7.66 2.45 5.14
N LEU A 176 -7.39 3.71 5.51
CA LEU A 176 -7.37 4.17 6.90
C LEU A 176 -8.62 3.79 7.72
N PRO A 177 -9.86 3.86 7.18
CA PRO A 177 -11.06 3.45 7.91
C PRO A 177 -11.08 1.99 8.36
N TRP A 178 -10.23 1.12 7.79
CA TRP A 178 -10.21 -0.30 8.14
C TRP A 178 -9.56 -0.59 9.48
N VAL A 179 -8.77 0.36 10.01
CA VAL A 179 -8.08 0.23 11.31
C VAL A 179 -8.47 1.34 12.29
N SER A 180 -9.07 2.44 11.82
CA SER A 180 -9.26 3.66 12.62
C SER A 180 -10.01 3.45 13.92
N SER A 181 -11.06 2.61 13.93
CA SER A 181 -11.85 2.32 15.14
C SER A 181 -11.09 1.53 16.21
N ALA A 182 -9.95 0.95 15.86
CA ALA A 182 -9.11 0.13 16.75
C ALA A 182 -7.81 0.82 17.17
N VAL A 183 -7.59 2.08 16.75
CA VAL A 183 -6.42 2.91 17.13
C VAL A 183 -6.59 3.38 18.57
N ALA A 184 -5.60 3.12 19.43
CA ALA A 184 -5.65 3.49 20.84
C ALA A 184 -5.04 4.88 21.11
N SER A 185 -4.08 5.30 20.28
CA SER A 185 -3.41 6.60 20.39
C SER A 185 -4.38 7.74 20.07
N ARG A 186 -4.62 8.61 21.05
CA ARG A 186 -5.47 9.80 20.88
C ARG A 186 -4.90 10.80 19.88
N GLU A 187 -3.58 10.85 19.72
CA GLU A 187 -2.96 11.71 18.72
C GLU A 187 -3.18 11.17 17.33
N THR A 188 -2.90 9.88 17.13
CA THR A 188 -3.08 9.18 15.86
C THR A 188 -4.55 9.20 15.43
N SER A 189 -5.49 8.89 16.34
CA SER A 189 -6.93 8.99 16.08
C SER A 189 -7.35 10.39 15.61
N ARG A 190 -6.92 11.45 16.33
CA ARG A 190 -7.24 12.83 15.92
C ARG A 190 -6.70 13.15 14.53
N ASN A 191 -5.48 12.72 14.21
CA ASN A 191 -4.89 12.93 12.89
C ASN A 191 -5.65 12.18 11.79
N ILE A 192 -6.09 10.95 12.04
CA ILE A 192 -6.94 10.18 11.11
C ILE A 192 -8.25 10.93 10.86
N ASP A 193 -8.95 11.33 11.92
CA ASP A 193 -10.24 12.03 11.80
C ASP A 193 -10.08 13.31 10.96
N ALA A 194 -9.04 14.09 11.25
CA ALA A 194 -8.69 15.31 10.53
C ALA A 194 -8.43 15.09 9.02
N TRP A 195 -7.95 13.90 8.64
CA TRP A 195 -7.72 13.50 7.26
C TRP A 195 -8.99 12.95 6.61
N LEU A 196 -9.82 12.20 7.35
CA LEU A 196 -11.09 11.67 6.86
C LEU A 196 -12.15 12.76 6.66
N GLU A 197 -12.13 13.83 7.45
CA GLU A 197 -13.02 15.00 7.30
C GLU A 197 -12.89 15.69 5.93
N ILE A 198 -11.72 15.62 5.31
CA ILE A 198 -11.48 16.25 4.00
C ILE A 198 -11.70 15.30 2.84
N ARG A 199 -12.03 14.03 3.09
CA ARG A 199 -12.15 12.99 2.06
C ARG A 199 -13.18 13.33 0.99
N ASP A 200 -14.33 13.91 1.37
CA ASP A 200 -15.38 14.30 0.42
C ASP A 200 -15.02 15.54 -0.41
N ARG A 201 -13.89 16.19 -0.09
CA ARG A 201 -13.34 17.35 -0.82
C ARG A 201 -12.20 16.97 -1.76
N LEU A 202 -11.73 15.72 -1.73
CA LEU A 202 -10.69 15.20 -2.61
C LEU A 202 -11.33 14.49 -3.80
#